data_AF-A0A0F9MZ26-F1
#
_entry.id   AF-A0A0F9MZ26-F1
#
_cell.length_a   1.000
_cell.length_b   1.000
_cell.length_c   1.000
_cell.angle_alpha   90.00
_cell.angle_beta   90.00
_cell.angle_gamma   90.00
#
_symmetry.space_group_name_H-M   'P 1'
#
loop_
_entity.id
_entity.type
_entity.pdbx_description
1 polymer ?
#
loop_
_entity_poly.entity_id
_entity_poly.type
_entity_poly.pdbx_seq_one_letter_code
_entity_poly.pdbx_strand_id
1 'polypeptide(L)' 'MELPRSRSQQRRLAIQGVHVHDYEVSKACGVMVCNKCGDHQGLARCFCGWSSSGGDGYQELIEMGEQIEED' A
#
# COMPACT_ATOMS: atom_id res chain seq x y z
N MET A 1 2.96 25.53 -33.80
CA MET A 1 4.34 25.09 -33.51
C MET A 1 4.28 24.28 -32.23
N GLU A 2 4.38 22.95 -32.34
CA GLU A 2 4.29 22.05 -31.18
C GLU A 2 5.70 21.81 -30.61
N LEU A 3 5.89 22.18 -29.35
CA LEU A 3 7.17 22.04 -28.66
C LEU A 3 7.43 20.56 -28.32
N PRO A 4 8.64 20.01 -28.56
CA PRO A 4 8.96 18.64 -28.19
C PRO A 4 9.01 18.50 -26.66
N ARG A 5 8.15 17.63 -26.11
CA ARG A 5 8.12 17.31 -24.69
C ARG A 5 9.48 16.77 -24.25
N SER A 6 10.05 17.36 -23.19
CA SER A 6 11.38 17.03 -22.69
C SER A 6 11.44 15.58 -22.18
N ARG A 7 12.57 14.90 -22.46
CA ARG A 7 12.86 13.52 -22.00
C ARG A 7 12.76 13.35 -20.47
N SER A 8 12.84 14.44 -19.72
CA SER A 8 12.83 14.46 -18.25
C SER A 8 11.44 14.22 -17.63
N GLN A 9 10.35 14.26 -18.39
CA GLN A 9 9.00 13.94 -17.89
C GLN A 9 8.71 12.43 -17.77
N GLN A 10 9.61 11.55 -18.22
CA GLN A 10 9.37 10.10 -18.28
C GLN A 10 9.69 9.31 -16.98
N ARG A 11 10.08 9.97 -15.87
CA ARG A 11 10.55 9.29 -14.65
C ARG A 11 9.67 9.50 -13.40
N ARG A 12 8.35 9.54 -13.56
CA ARG A 12 7.39 9.41 -12.43
C ARG A 12 6.24 8.47 -12.76
N LEU A 13 6.54 7.38 -13.43
CA LEU A 13 5.65 6.24 -13.55
C LEU A 13 6.44 5.04 -13.07
N ALA A 14 6.54 4.89 -11.75
CA ALA A 14 6.86 3.61 -11.14
C ALA A 14 5.70 2.67 -11.48
N ILE A 15 5.77 2.10 -12.68
CA ILE A 15 5.64 0.67 -12.93
C ILE A 15 4.56 0.07 -12.03
N GLN A 16 3.29 0.26 -12.40
CA GLN A 16 2.29 -0.79 -12.22
C GLN A 16 2.76 -1.96 -13.09
N GLY A 17 3.77 -2.67 -12.60
CA GLY A 17 4.21 -3.91 -13.18
C GLY A 17 3.03 -4.85 -13.02
N VAL A 18 2.34 -5.11 -14.13
CA VAL A 18 1.33 -6.15 -14.25
C VAL A 18 2.04 -7.47 -13.95
N HIS A 19 2.23 -7.75 -12.67
CA HIS A 19 2.74 -9.00 -12.18
C HIS A 19 1.56 -9.77 -11.65
N VAL A 20 1.57 -11.07 -11.89
CA VAL A 20 0.63 -11.96 -11.23
C VAL A 20 0.96 -11.92 -9.74
N HIS A 21 -0.01 -11.47 -8.94
CA HIS A 21 0.09 -11.47 -7.50
C HIS A 21 0.14 -12.92 -7.03
N ASP A 22 1.25 -13.28 -6.41
CA ASP A 22 1.43 -14.55 -5.73
C ASP A 22 1.38 -14.27 -4.23
N TYR A 23 0.25 -14.63 -3.63
CA TYR A 23 -0.06 -14.30 -2.24
C TYR A 23 0.32 -15.46 -1.33
N GLU A 24 1.12 -15.18 -0.30
CA GLU A 24 1.46 -16.13 0.76
C GLU A 24 1.10 -15.58 2.14
N VAL A 25 0.82 -16.45 3.10
CA VAL A 25 0.54 -16.01 4.48
C VAL A 25 1.83 -15.53 5.13
N SER A 26 1.91 -14.24 5.41
CA SER A 26 3.02 -13.67 6.17
C SER A 26 2.92 -14.04 7.64
N LYS A 27 4.01 -14.53 8.23
CA LYS A 27 4.10 -14.79 9.67
C LYS A 27 4.16 -13.51 10.51
N ALA A 28 4.49 -12.36 9.91
CA ALA A 28 4.62 -11.09 10.61
C ALA A 28 3.26 -10.46 10.91
N CYS A 29 2.31 -10.57 9.96
CA CYS A 29 0.97 -9.99 10.09
C CYS A 29 -0.17 -11.00 10.04
N GLY A 30 0.08 -12.27 9.71
CA GLY A 30 -0.96 -13.29 9.54
C GLY A 30 -1.83 -13.09 8.31
N VAL A 31 -1.49 -12.16 7.42
CA VAL A 31 -2.28 -11.81 6.22
C VAL A 31 -1.61 -12.37 4.97
N MET A 32 -2.41 -12.60 3.93
CA MET A 32 -1.94 -12.91 2.58
C MET A 32 -1.19 -11.70 1.99
N VAL A 33 0.13 -11.80 1.86
CA VAL A 33 1.00 -10.76 1.32
C VAL A 33 1.57 -11.21 -0.02
N CYS A 34 1.55 -10.32 -1.01
CA CYS A 34 2.20 -10.60 -2.28
C CYS A 34 3.71 -10.44 -2.16
N ASN A 35 4.48 -11.49 -2.43
CA ASN A 35 5.94 -11.46 -2.32
C ASN A 35 6.64 -10.49 -3.27
N LYS A 36 5.95 -10.07 -4.33
CA LYS A 36 6.53 -9.24 -5.39
C LYS A 36 6.35 -7.75 -5.11
N CYS A 37 5.17 -7.35 -4.65
CA CYS A 37 4.83 -5.93 -4.43
C CYS A 37 4.53 -5.59 -2.96
N GLY A 38 4.47 -6.58 -2.07
CA GLY A 38 4.13 -6.38 -0.66
C GLY A 38 2.64 -6.07 -0.42
N ASP A 39 1.78 -6.23 -1.43
CA ASP A 39 0.35 -5.98 -1.32
C ASP A 39 -0.30 -6.93 -0.30
N HIS A 40 -1.12 -6.40 0.60
CA HIS A 40 -1.89 -7.22 1.55
C HIS A 40 -3.29 -7.45 0.99
N GLN A 41 -3.57 -8.70 0.61
CA GLN A 41 -4.78 -9.06 -0.10
C GLN A 41 -6.04 -8.66 0.68
N GLY A 42 -6.85 -7.79 0.09
CA GLY A 42 -8.15 -7.41 0.65
C GLY A 42 -8.08 -6.47 1.87
N LEU A 43 -6.90 -5.94 2.20
CA LEU A 43 -6.77 -4.94 3.26
C LEU A 43 -6.52 -3.55 2.67
N ALA A 44 -7.12 -2.53 3.30
CA ALA A 44 -6.72 -1.15 3.08
C ALA A 44 -5.48 -0.79 3.92
N ARG A 45 -5.33 -1.43 5.10
CA ARG A 45 -4.36 -1.14 6.16
C ARG A 45 -4.03 -2.43 6.91
N CYS A 46 -2.80 -2.57 7.38
CA CYS A 46 -2.35 -3.71 8.18
C CYS A 46 -1.59 -3.26 9.43
N PHE A 47 -1.74 -3.98 10.54
CA PHE A 47 -1.09 -3.65 11.81
C PHE A 47 0.44 -3.76 11.76
N CYS A 48 1.01 -4.41 10.74
CA CYS A 48 2.46 -4.43 10.54
C CYS A 48 3.02 -3.12 9.95
N GLY A 49 2.16 -2.12 9.73
CA GLY A 49 2.53 -0.81 9.19
C GLY A 49 2.26 -0.64 7.70
N TRP A 50 1.86 -1.69 6.98
CA TRP A 50 1.51 -1.56 5.56
C TRP A 50 0.17 -0.84 5.37
N SER A 51 0.11 0.15 4.47
CA SER A 51 -1.13 0.80 4.04
C SER A 51 -1.20 0.97 2.52
N SER A 52 -2.39 0.74 1.95
CA SER A 52 -2.70 1.00 0.54
C SER A 52 -2.61 2.48 0.16
N SER A 53 -2.73 3.39 1.14
CA SER A 53 -2.53 4.83 0.97
C SER A 53 -1.05 5.21 0.77
N GLY A 54 -0.13 4.28 1.04
CA GLY A 54 1.31 4.56 1.18
C GLY A 54 1.71 5.16 2.54
N GLY A 55 0.77 5.24 3.49
CA GLY A 55 1.00 5.66 4.87
C GLY A 55 1.39 4.51 5.80
N ASP A 56 1.37 4.79 7.10
CA ASP A 56 1.57 3.79 8.16
C ASP A 56 0.22 3.17 8.55
N GLY A 57 0.00 1.93 8.11
CA GLY A 57 -1.25 1.22 8.35
C GLY A 57 -1.58 1.01 9.83
N TYR A 58 -0.57 0.91 10.70
CA TYR A 58 -0.79 0.74 12.13
C TYR A 58 -1.33 2.02 12.77
N GLN A 59 -0.74 3.17 12.44
CA GLN A 59 -1.22 4.46 12.95
C GLN A 59 -2.60 4.81 12.42
N GLU A 60 -2.83 4.58 11.12
CA GLU A 60 -4.16 4.82 10.55
C GLU A 60 -5.24 3.93 11.22
N LEU A 61 -4.90 2.71 11.66
CA LEU A 61 -5.82 1.86 12.43
C LEU A 61 -6.08 2.42 13.84
N ILE A 62 -5.06 2.98 14.51
CA ILE A 62 -5.21 3.61 15.83
C ILE A 62 -6.10 4.86 15.74
N GLU A 63 -5.84 5.71 14.75
CA GLU A 63 -6.61 6.94 14.52
C GLU A 63 -8.09 6.66 14.22
N MET A 64 -8.37 5.50 13.62
CA MET A 64 -9.73 5.01 13.37
C MET A 64 -10.32 4.21 14.54
N GLY A 65 -9.51 3.83 15.53
CA GLY A 65 -9.93 3.03 16.69
C GLY A 65 -10.73 3.88 17.67
N GLU A 66 -11.94 4.26 17.25
CA GLU A 66 -12.94 5.10 17.93
C GLU A 66 -12.73 5.17 19.45
N GLN A 67 -12.47 6.38 19.95
CA GLN A 67 -12.39 6.65 21.38
C GLN A 67 -13.79 6.43 21.98
N ILE A 68 -13.91 5.45 22.88
CA ILE A 68 -15.14 5.21 23.65
C ILE A 68 -15.43 6.48 24.45
N GLU A 69 -16.57 7.14 24.20
CA GLU A 69 -17.02 8.25 25.04
C GLU A 69 -17.26 7.72 26.46
N GLU A 70 -16.57 8.29 27.46
CA GLU A 70 -16.84 7.99 28.87
C GLU A 70 -18.16 8.68 29.26
N ASP A 71 -19.20 7.89 29.57
CA ASP A 71 -20.47 8.34 30.19
C ASP A 71 -20.26 8.86 31.63
#